data_AF-A0A3D0TI51-F1
#
_entry.id   AF-A0A3D0TI51-F1
#
_cell.length_a   1.000
_cell.length_b   1.000
_cell.length_c   1.000
_cell.angle_alpha   90.00
_cell.angle_beta   90.00
_cell.angle_gamma   90.00
#
_symmetry.space_group_name_H-M   'P 1'
#
loop_
_entity.id
_entity.type
_entity.pdbx_description
1 polymer ?
#
loop_
_entity_poly.entity_id
_entity_poly.type
_entity_poly.pdbx_seq_one_letter_code
_entity_poly.pdbx_strand_id
1 'polypeptide(L)' 'MSTNPSSDSRKRFLLIRTDRVGDTILTFPAVTALRNNYPEAFISFLAQPYTVPLIEQYAGIDLLLSYEPEGR' A
#
# COMPACT_ATOMS: atom_id res chain seq x y z
N MET A 1 8.54 -4.85 -27.58
CA MET A 1 7.34 -5.67 -27.29
C MET A 1 6.67 -5.08 -26.06
N SER A 2 5.63 -4.27 -26.25
CA SER A 2 4.87 -3.66 -25.15
C SER A 2 3.69 -4.57 -24.85
N THR A 3 3.76 -5.36 -23.78
CA THR A 3 2.64 -6.19 -23.32
C THR A 3 1.64 -5.27 -22.64
N ASN A 4 0.61 -4.91 -23.39
CA ASN A 4 -0.58 -4.25 -22.91
C ASN A 4 -1.15 -5.08 -21.75
N PRO A 5 -1.23 -4.57 -20.50
CA PRO A 5 -1.80 -5.37 -19.41
C PRO A 5 -3.29 -5.50 -19.67
N SER A 6 -3.64 -6.72 -20.08
CA SER A 6 -4.95 -7.34 -20.13
C SER A 6 -5.91 -6.86 -19.06
N SER A 7 -7.19 -6.82 -19.44
CA SER A 7 -8.42 -6.50 -18.72
C SER A 7 -8.59 -7.13 -17.33
N ASP A 8 -7.72 -6.81 -16.37
CA ASP A 8 -7.99 -7.15 -14.97
C ASP A 8 -8.99 -6.12 -14.44
N SER A 9 -10.26 -6.51 -14.38
CA SER A 9 -11.35 -5.67 -13.87
C SER A 9 -11.27 -5.44 -12.36
N ARG A 10 -10.28 -6.04 -11.67
CA ARG A 10 -10.09 -5.86 -10.24
C ARG A 10 -9.55 -4.46 -9.95
N LYS A 11 -10.21 -3.79 -9.01
CA LYS A 11 -9.82 -2.45 -8.56
C LYS A 11 -8.40 -2.49 -7.99
N ARG A 12 -7.63 -1.43 -8.24
CA ARG A 12 -6.27 -1.29 -7.74
C ARG A 12 -6.18 -0.02 -6.90
N PHE A 13 -5.68 -0.15 -5.68
CA PHE A 13 -5.51 0.95 -4.75
C PHE A 13 -4.04 1.10 -4.37
N LEU A 14 -3.57 2.35 -4.31
CA LEU A 14 -2.27 2.71 -3.78
C LEU A 14 -2.48 3.67 -2.61
N LEU A 15 -2.09 3.25 -1.41
CA LEU A 15 -2.04 4.11 -0.24
C LEU A 15 -0.62 4.66 -0.11
N ILE A 16 -0.49 5.97 0.10
CA ILE A 16 0.81 6.64 0.18
C ILE A 16 0.95 7.27 1.57
N ARG A 17 1.89 6.77 2.38
CA ARG A 17 2.29 7.34 3.68
C ARG A 17 3.81 7.37 3.79
N THR A 18 4.40 8.34 3.11
CA THR A 18 5.84 8.65 3.20
C THR A 18 6.13 9.64 4.33
N ASP A 19 5.40 9.56 5.43
CA ASP A 19 5.35 10.52 6.54
C ASP A 19 5.88 9.91 7.85
N ARG A 20 5.30 10.29 9.00
CA ARG A 20 5.70 9.80 10.33
C ARG A 20 4.98 8.48 10.66
N VAL A 21 5.58 7.68 11.55
CA VAL A 21 4.97 6.39 11.98
C VAL A 21 3.53 6.53 12.48
N GLY A 22 3.18 7.62 13.17
CA GLY A 22 1.83 7.85 13.67
C GLY A 22 0.80 7.94 12.54
N ASP A 23 1.15 8.64 11.48
CA ASP A 23 0.33 8.78 10.28
C ASP A 23 0.15 7.43 9.56
N THR A 24 1.22 6.64 9.46
CA THR A 24 1.16 5.28 8.91
C THR A 24 0.17 4.41 9.69
N ILE A 25 0.25 4.40 11.03
CA ILE A 25 -0.67 3.62 11.89
C ILE A 25 -2.12 4.04 11.70
N LEU A 26 -2.39 5.36 11.63
CA LEU A 26 -3.74 5.89 11.42
C LEU A 26 -4.33 5.52 10.05
N THR A 27 -3.53 4.96 9.13
CA THR A 27 -3.98 4.49 7.81
C THR A 27 -4.43 3.04 7.81
N PHE A 28 -4.01 2.23 8.78
CA PHE A 28 -4.33 0.80 8.82
C PHE A 28 -5.84 0.51 8.75
N PRO A 29 -6.72 1.22 9.48
CA PRO A 29 -8.16 1.03 9.34
C PRO A 29 -8.68 1.23 7.91
N ALA A 30 -8.04 2.10 7.11
CA ALA A 30 -8.40 2.29 5.70
C ALA A 30 -8.06 1.05 4.85
N VAL A 31 -6.95 0.35 5.14
CA VAL A 31 -6.61 -0.92 4.49
C VAL A 31 -7.68 -1.99 4.80
N THR A 32 -8.08 -2.12 6.07
CA THR A 32 -9.17 -3.03 6.45
C THR A 32 -10.48 -2.67 5.74
N ALA A 33 -10.84 -1.38 5.72
CA ALA A 33 -12.05 -0.93 5.04
C ALA A 33 -12.00 -1.25 3.54
N LEU A 34 -10.87 -1.02 2.88
CA LEU A 34 -10.68 -1.36 1.46
C LEU A 34 -10.81 -2.86 1.21
N ARG A 35 -10.17 -3.70 2.03
CA ARG A 35 -10.25 -5.15 1.87
C ARG A 35 -11.67 -5.68 2.11
N ASN A 36 -12.41 -5.11 3.06
CA ASN A 36 -13.79 -5.49 3.34
C ASN A 36 -14.76 -5.07 2.22
N ASN A 37 -14.59 -3.87 1.65
CA ASN A 37 -15.48 -3.37 0.60
C ASN A 37 -15.10 -3.88 -0.80
N TYR A 38 -13.82 -4.22 -1.00
CA TYR A 38 -13.28 -4.73 -2.26
C TYR A 38 -12.36 -5.93 -2.02
N PRO A 39 -12.92 -7.12 -1.70
CA PRO A 39 -12.14 -8.30 -1.33
C PRO A 39 -11.08 -8.71 -2.36
N GLU A 40 -11.39 -8.56 -3.65
CA GLU A 40 -10.50 -8.93 -4.75
C GLU A 40 -9.60 -7.79 -5.23
N ALA A 41 -9.65 -6.61 -4.61
CA ALA A 41 -8.82 -5.49 -5.03
C ALA A 41 -7.34 -5.76 -4.76
N PHE A 42 -6.49 -5.24 -5.64
CA PHE A 42 -5.06 -5.19 -5.40
C PHE A 42 -4.72 -3.93 -4.59
N ILE A 43 -4.26 -4.08 -3.36
CA ILE A 43 -3.95 -3.01 -2.43
C ILE A 43 -2.43 -2.92 -2.26
N SER A 44 -1.86 -1.83 -2.72
CA SER A 44 -0.46 -1.49 -2.56
C SER A 44 -0.29 -0.36 -1.53
N PHE A 45 0.85 -0.37 -0.84
CA PHE A 45 1.18 0.62 0.17
C PHE A 45 2.58 1.17 -0.08
N LEU A 46 2.72 2.48 -0.22
CA LEU A 46 4.00 3.18 -0.35
C LEU A 46 4.36 3.85 0.97
N ALA A 47 5.52 3.51 1.52
CA ALA A 47 5.94 3.91 2.85
C ALA A 47 7.40 4.40 2.90
N GLN A 48 7.77 5.10 3.99
CA GLN A 48 9.18 5.32 4.30
C GLN A 48 9.85 4.00 4.75
N PRO A 49 11.14 3.78 4.47
CA PRO A 49 11.82 2.52 4.81
C PRO A 49 11.72 2.13 6.29
N TYR A 50 11.79 3.10 7.20
CA TYR A 50 11.76 2.82 8.64
C TYR A 50 10.37 2.35 9.16
N THR A 51 9.28 2.58 8.41
CA THR A 51 7.94 2.11 8.78
C THR A 51 7.58 0.77 8.14
N VAL A 52 8.37 0.28 7.17
CA VAL A 52 8.15 -1.01 6.49
C VAL A 52 7.97 -2.18 7.47
N PRO A 53 8.83 -2.38 8.49
CA PRO A 53 8.69 -3.52 9.40
C PRO A 53 7.36 -3.53 10.16
N LEU A 54 6.78 -2.36 10.40
CA LEU A 54 5.47 -2.23 11.04
C LEU A 54 4.34 -2.63 10.09
N ILE A 55 4.44 -2.24 8.82
CA ILE A 55 3.41 -2.49 7.80
C ILE A 55 3.38 -3.96 7.40
N GLU A 56 4.52 -4.64 7.38
CA GLU A 56 4.62 -6.09 7.10
C GLU A 56 3.82 -6.95 8.08
N GLN A 57 3.57 -6.45 9.30
CA GLN A 57 2.75 -7.16 10.29
C GLN A 57 1.25 -6.99 10.04
N TYR A 58 0.84 -6.12 9.11
CA TYR A 58 -0.56 -5.79 8.85
C TYR A 58 -1.11 -6.57 7.65
N ALA A 59 -2.17 -7.34 7.88
CA ALA A 59 -2.81 -8.13 6.84
C ALA A 59 -3.60 -7.27 5.83
N GLY A 60 -3.74 -7.76 4.60
CA GLY A 60 -4.60 -7.17 3.58
C GLY A 60 -3.88 -6.22 2.60
N ILE A 61 -2.56 -6.07 2.72
CA ILE A 61 -1.71 -5.38 1.75
C ILE A 61 -1.06 -6.43 0.85
N ASP A 62 -1.19 -6.27 -0.47
CA ASP A 62 -0.65 -7.22 -1.46
C ASP A 62 0.79 -6.87 -1.86
N LEU A 63 1.14 -5.57 -1.82
CA LEU A 63 2.46 -5.09 -2.20
C LEU A 63 2.87 -3.89 -1.33
N LEU A 64 4.03 -4.02 -0.69
CA LEU A 64 4.67 -2.93 0.04
C LEU A 64 5.79 -2.35 -0.82
N LEU A 65 5.76 -1.04 -1.00
CA LEU A 65 6.76 -0.24 -1.70
C LEU A 65 7.43 0.67 -0.67
N SER A 66 8.75 0.77 -0.72
CA SER A 66 9.50 1.75 0.07
C SER A 66 10.01 2.87 -0.83
N TYR A 67 9.97 4.10 -0.32
CA TYR A 67 10.54 5.27 -0.97
C TYR A 67 11.27 6.15 0.02
N GLU A 68 12.54 6.40 -0.28
CA GLU A 68 13.41 7.30 0.46
C GLU A 68 13.74 8.49 -0.46
N PRO A 69 13.29 9.72 -0.13
CA PRO A 69 13.66 10.89 -0.89
C PRO A 69 15.17 11.15 -0.80
N GLU A 70 15.82 11.39 -1.92
CA GLU A 70 17.23 11.78 -1.96
C GLU A 70 17.46 13.14 -1.26
N GLY A 71 18.43 13.22 -0.36
CA GLY A 71 18.90 14.48 0.24
C GLY A 71 18.32 14.85 1.61
N ARG A 72 18.05 13.88 2.48
CA ARG A 72 17.76 14.13 3.89
C ARG A 72 19.01 14.19 4.76
#